data_AF-A0A963RAC8-F1
#
_entry.id   AF-A0A963RAC8-F1
#
_cell.length_a   1.000
_cell.length_b   1.000
_cell.length_c   1.000
_cell.angle_alpha   90.00
_cell.angle_beta   90.00
_cell.angle_gamma   90.00
#
_symmetry.space_group_name_H-M   'P 1'
#
loop_
_entity.id
_entity.type
_entity.pdbx_description
1 polymer ?
#
loop_
_entity_poly.entity_id
_entity_poly.type
_entity_poly.pdbx_seq_one_letter_code
_entity_poly.pdbx_strand_id
1 'polypeptide(L)'
;IVFESDRSGSQQVYVMNADGSNQRRISFAGGRAATPEWSPRGDQIAFTHMGGNFRIAVMSPSGGGMRFLTDSWQDEAPTWSPNGRIVQFFRTTRGSGTASIWQVDLTGRNERRLPTPVGASDPAWGPVRP
;
A
#
# COMPACT_ATOMS: atom_id res chain seq x y z
N ILE A 1 7.91 4.69 -12.63
CA ILE A 1 8.39 4.42 -11.25
C ILE A 1 7.46 5.11 -10.26
N VAL A 2 7.11 4.47 -9.14
CA VAL A 2 6.47 5.12 -7.98
C VAL A 2 7.45 5.08 -6.83
N PHE A 3 7.50 6.16 -6.05
CA PHE A 3 8.44 6.26 -4.94
C PHE A 3 7.92 7.24 -3.89
N GLU A 4 8.55 7.19 -2.74
CA GLU A 4 8.29 8.05 -1.61
C GLU A 4 9.34 9.16 -1.52
N SER A 5 8.94 10.38 -1.18
CA SER A 5 9.87 11.49 -0.93
C SER A 5 9.26 12.49 0.06
N ASP A 6 10.12 13.11 0.87
CA ASP A 6 9.76 14.15 1.83
C ASP A 6 10.06 15.58 1.33
N ARG A 7 10.46 15.73 0.06
CA ARG A 7 10.85 17.00 -0.57
C ARG A 7 9.81 18.12 -0.49
N SER A 8 8.56 17.79 -0.19
CA SER A 8 7.46 18.75 0.01
C SER A 8 7.10 18.95 1.49
N GLY A 9 8.05 18.71 2.40
CA GLY A 9 7.96 18.98 3.84
C GLY A 9 7.42 17.81 4.69
N SER A 10 6.89 16.76 4.05
CA SER A 10 6.50 15.51 4.70
C SER A 10 6.55 14.38 3.69
N GLN A 11 6.62 13.15 4.17
CA GLN A 11 6.65 11.92 3.36
C GLN A 11 5.40 11.79 2.49
N GLN A 12 5.57 11.76 1.17
CA GLN A 12 4.49 11.70 0.19
C GLN A 12 4.87 10.74 -0.96
N VAL A 13 3.85 10.27 -1.68
CA VAL A 13 3.99 9.46 -2.90
C VAL A 13 4.15 10.33 -4.14
N TYR A 14 5.14 9.95 -4.96
CA TYR A 14 5.49 10.56 -6.24
C TYR A 14 5.55 9.49 -7.34
N VAL A 15 5.41 9.94 -8.58
CA VAL A 15 5.68 9.14 -9.78
C VAL A 15 6.69 9.86 -10.67
N MET A 16 7.40 9.07 -11.47
CA MET A 16 8.31 9.55 -12.50
C MET A 16 8.44 8.55 -13.64
N ASN A 17 8.93 9.03 -14.78
CA ASN A 17 9.35 8.18 -15.88
C ASN A 17 10.55 7.31 -15.49
N ALA A 18 10.78 6.24 -16.24
CA ALA A 18 11.90 5.32 -15.98
C ALA A 18 13.28 6.00 -16.17
N ASP A 19 13.34 7.03 -17.00
CA ASP A 19 14.52 7.87 -17.21
C ASP A 19 14.74 8.93 -16.11
N GLY A 20 13.87 8.97 -15.09
CA GLY A 20 13.93 9.92 -13.98
C GLY A 20 13.27 11.28 -14.26
N SER A 21 12.74 11.51 -15.46
CA SER A 21 12.01 12.73 -15.83
C SER A 21 10.58 12.74 -15.27
N ASN A 22 9.93 13.91 -15.33
CA ASN A 22 8.52 14.10 -14.94
C ASN A 22 8.18 13.65 -13.51
N GLN A 23 9.09 13.92 -12.57
CA GLN A 23 8.85 13.67 -11.15
C GLN A 23 7.71 14.57 -10.66
N ARG A 24 6.63 13.97 -10.15
CA ARG A 24 5.48 14.72 -9.64
C ARG A 24 4.85 14.03 -8.43
N ARG A 25 4.39 14.83 -7.47
CA ARG A 25 3.62 14.38 -6.31
C ARG A 25 2.22 13.97 -6.76
N ILE A 26 1.71 12.88 -6.21
CA ILE A 26 0.35 12.39 -6.52
C ILE A 26 -0.54 12.17 -5.28
N SER A 27 0.01 12.27 -4.07
CA SER A 27 -0.76 12.13 -2.82
C SER A 27 -1.02 13.49 -2.18
N PHE A 28 -2.29 13.81 -1.90
CA PHE A 28 -2.70 15.11 -1.35
C PHE A 28 -3.73 15.00 -0.21
N ALA A 29 -4.03 13.80 0.27
CA ALA A 29 -5.11 13.50 1.21
C ALA A 29 -4.76 13.79 2.70
N GLY A 30 -3.83 14.71 2.96
CA GLY A 30 -3.30 14.98 4.31
C GLY A 30 -2.53 13.81 4.92
N GLY A 31 -1.74 14.08 5.96
CA GLY A 31 -0.88 13.08 6.58
C GLY A 31 0.32 12.67 5.72
N ARG A 32 1.03 11.63 6.17
CA ARG A 32 2.18 11.04 5.46
C ARG A 32 1.73 9.86 4.59
N ALA A 33 2.45 9.58 3.52
CA ALA A 33 2.18 8.45 2.64
C ALA A 33 3.47 7.72 2.29
N ALA A 34 3.51 6.40 2.51
CA ALA A 34 4.70 5.57 2.42
C ALA A 34 4.46 4.25 1.69
N THR A 35 5.56 3.52 1.44
CA THR A 35 5.58 2.18 0.84
C THR A 35 4.66 2.05 -0.39
N PRO A 36 4.78 2.93 -1.40
CA PRO A 36 3.89 2.88 -2.55
C PRO A 36 4.25 1.75 -3.51
N GLU A 37 3.24 1.15 -4.13
CA GLU A 37 3.41 0.05 -5.07
C GLU A 37 2.40 0.15 -6.24
N TRP A 38 2.88 -0.13 -7.45
CA TRP A 38 2.05 -0.19 -8.65
C TRP A 38 1.19 -1.45 -8.69
N SER A 39 -0.08 -1.29 -9.01
CA SER A 39 -0.91 -2.40 -9.51
C SER A 39 -0.23 -3.00 -10.75
N PRO A 40 -0.16 -4.33 -10.90
CA PRO A 40 0.32 -5.00 -12.10
C PRO A 40 -0.45 -4.60 -13.37
N ARG A 41 -1.65 -4.02 -13.23
CA ARG A 41 -2.46 -3.49 -14.32
C ARG A 41 -2.14 -2.04 -14.69
N GLY A 42 -1.33 -1.34 -13.90
CA GLY A 42 -0.96 0.06 -14.12
C GLY A 42 -2.06 1.08 -13.84
N ASP A 43 -3.22 0.65 -13.35
CA ASP A 43 -4.41 1.49 -13.16
C ASP A 43 -4.51 2.11 -11.76
N GLN A 44 -3.78 1.57 -10.79
CA GLN A 44 -3.80 2.00 -9.38
C GLN A 44 -2.43 1.94 -8.74
N ILE A 45 -2.27 2.71 -7.66
CA ILE A 45 -1.14 2.69 -6.74
C ILE A 45 -1.69 2.41 -5.35
N ALA A 46 -1.18 1.38 -4.68
CA ALA A 46 -1.42 1.12 -3.27
C ALA A 46 -0.34 1.79 -2.43
N PHE A 47 -0.66 2.24 -1.22
CA PHE A 47 0.30 2.86 -0.31
C PHE A 47 -0.20 2.81 1.14
N THR A 48 0.72 2.99 2.08
CA THR A 48 0.41 3.18 3.51
C THR A 48 0.11 4.66 3.76
N HIS A 49 -1.09 4.98 4.24
CA HIS A 49 -1.50 6.33 4.67
C HIS A 49 -1.37 6.47 6.18
N MET A 50 -0.71 7.54 6.63
CA MET A 50 -0.39 7.85 8.02
C MET A 50 -0.96 9.21 8.42
N GLY A 51 -2.28 9.25 8.62
CA GLY A 51 -3.03 10.41 9.11
C GLY A 51 -3.53 10.27 10.55
N GLY A 52 -2.99 9.32 11.31
CA GLY A 52 -3.43 8.96 12.65
C GLY A 52 -3.18 7.47 12.88
N ASN A 53 -4.06 6.64 12.34
CA ASN A 53 -3.80 5.21 12.12
C ASN A 53 -3.00 5.00 10.82
N PHE A 54 -2.42 3.82 10.67
CA PHE A 54 -1.76 3.41 9.43
C PHE A 54 -2.73 2.52 8.68
N ARG A 55 -3.09 2.93 7.47
CA ARG A 55 -4.12 2.26 6.67
C ARG A 55 -3.63 2.04 5.25
N ILE A 56 -4.08 0.95 4.63
CA ILE A 56 -3.84 0.73 3.22
C ILE A 56 -4.83 1.56 2.41
N ALA A 57 -4.31 2.37 1.50
CA ALA A 57 -5.10 3.14 0.57
C ALA A 57 -4.69 2.84 -0.87
N VAL A 58 -5.61 3.10 -1.79
CA VAL A 58 -5.36 3.06 -3.24
C VAL A 58 -5.79 4.37 -3.88
N MET A 59 -5.11 4.76 -4.96
CA MET A 59 -5.47 5.91 -5.80
C MET A 59 -5.07 5.67 -7.26
N SER A 60 -5.57 6.50 -8.18
CA SER A 60 -5.11 6.49 -9.56
C SER A 60 -3.67 7.04 -9.67
N PRO A 61 -2.94 6.74 -10.75
CA PRO A 61 -1.62 7.32 -11.02
C PRO A 61 -1.61 8.85 -11.21
N SER A 62 -2.78 9.46 -11.39
CA SER A 62 -2.95 10.92 -11.41
C SER A 62 -3.21 11.50 -10.01
N GLY A 63 -3.31 10.67 -8.97
CA GLY A 63 -3.62 11.07 -7.60
C GLY A 63 -5.12 11.18 -7.29
N GLY A 64 -5.98 10.87 -8.25
CA GLY A 64 -7.43 10.93 -8.10
C GLY A 64 -8.02 9.67 -7.47
N GLY A 65 -9.25 9.78 -6.96
CA GLY A 65 -10.03 8.62 -6.50
C GLY A 65 -9.42 7.88 -5.32
N MET A 66 -8.66 8.59 -4.47
CA MET A 66 -8.05 8.00 -3.27
C MET A 66 -9.14 7.44 -2.34
N ARG A 67 -8.94 6.22 -1.86
CA ARG A 67 -9.83 5.56 -0.90
C ARG A 67 -9.07 4.53 -0.07
N PHE A 68 -9.55 4.30 1.15
CA PHE A 68 -9.00 3.28 2.04
C PHE A 68 -9.53 1.89 1.66
N LEU A 69 -8.65 0.89 1.77
CA LEU A 69 -9.02 -0.53 1.73
C LEU A 69 -9.15 -1.12 3.13
N THR A 70 -8.52 -0.51 4.13
CA THR A 70 -8.52 -1.01 5.51
C THR A 70 -8.81 0.11 6.50
N ASP A 71 -9.29 -0.27 7.69
CA ASP A 71 -9.57 0.65 8.79
C ASP A 71 -9.16 0.05 10.14
N SER A 72 -7.87 -0.26 10.28
CA SER A 72 -7.28 -0.77 11.52
C SER A 72 -6.21 0.16 12.08
N TRP A 73 -5.67 -0.19 13.25
CA TRP A 73 -4.70 0.64 13.96
C TRP A 73 -3.39 0.80 13.18
N GLN A 74 -2.82 -0.30 12.68
CA GLN A 74 -1.54 -0.27 11.98
C GLN A 74 -1.46 -1.35 10.89
N ASP A 75 -1.82 -0.96 9.66
CA ASP A 75 -1.70 -1.74 8.42
C ASP A 75 -0.71 -1.09 7.46
N GLU A 76 0.25 -1.85 6.96
CA GLU A 76 1.41 -1.31 6.26
C GLU A 76 1.96 -2.24 5.15
N ALA A 77 2.84 -1.68 4.32
CA ALA A 77 3.56 -2.35 3.23
C ALA A 77 2.65 -3.18 2.31
N PRO A 78 1.74 -2.52 1.56
CA PRO A 78 0.86 -3.23 0.64
C PRO A 78 1.66 -3.91 -0.48
N THR A 79 1.25 -5.12 -0.85
CA THR A 79 1.71 -5.84 -2.04
C THR A 79 0.58 -6.36 -2.92
N TRP A 80 0.67 -6.15 -4.23
CA TRP A 80 -0.35 -6.56 -5.19
C TRP A 80 -0.23 -8.02 -5.61
N SER A 81 -1.35 -8.72 -5.57
CA SER A 81 -1.48 -10.00 -6.29
C SER A 81 -1.18 -9.82 -7.78
N PRO A 82 -0.59 -10.82 -8.47
CA PRO A 82 -0.22 -10.70 -9.88
C PRO A 82 -1.38 -10.37 -10.82
N ASN A 83 -2.62 -10.73 -10.44
CA ASN A 83 -3.82 -10.42 -11.21
C ASN A 83 -4.42 -9.05 -10.88
N GLY A 84 -3.85 -8.29 -9.93
CA GLY A 84 -4.31 -6.97 -9.49
C GLY A 84 -5.67 -6.95 -8.79
N ARG A 85 -6.13 -8.04 -8.15
CA ARG A 85 -7.46 -8.09 -7.48
C ARG A 85 -7.39 -7.99 -5.97
N ILE A 86 -6.29 -8.45 -5.40
CA ILE A 86 -6.05 -8.54 -3.96
C ILE A 86 -4.81 -7.75 -3.62
N VAL A 87 -4.85 -7.07 -2.48
CA VAL A 87 -3.70 -6.44 -1.82
C VAL A 87 -3.41 -7.23 -0.54
N GLN A 88 -2.17 -7.71 -0.40
CA GLN A 88 -1.63 -8.20 0.87
C GLN A 88 -0.98 -7.05 1.63
N PHE A 89 -0.92 -7.15 2.94
CA PHE A 89 -0.25 -6.18 3.82
C PHE A 89 0.07 -6.88 5.13
N PHE A 90 0.86 -6.26 6.00
CA PHE A 90 0.97 -6.72 7.38
C PHE A 90 0.20 -5.83 8.33
N ARG A 91 -0.34 -6.43 9.38
CA ARG A 91 -1.04 -5.74 10.47
C ARG A 91 -0.31 -5.98 11.78
N THR A 92 -0.03 -4.89 12.50
CA THR A 92 0.51 -4.95 13.85
C THR A 92 -0.62 -4.92 14.88
N THR A 93 -0.67 -5.95 15.73
CA THR A 93 -1.69 -6.03 16.80
C THR A 93 -1.37 -5.03 17.91
N ARG A 94 -2.29 -4.09 18.15
CA ARG A 94 -2.17 -3.03 19.15
C ARG A 94 -1.78 -3.59 20.52
N GLY A 95 -0.75 -3.02 21.14
CA GLY A 95 -0.27 -3.41 22.47
C GLY A 95 0.64 -4.64 22.53
N SER A 96 0.71 -5.46 21.48
CA SER A 96 1.58 -6.65 21.45
C SER A 96 2.79 -6.51 20.53
N GLY A 97 2.72 -5.64 19.50
CA GLY A 97 3.74 -5.55 18.46
C GLY A 97 3.79 -6.75 17.50
N THR A 98 2.89 -7.73 17.65
CA THR A 98 2.87 -8.91 16.79
C THR A 98 2.33 -8.55 15.41
N ALA A 99 3.14 -8.76 14.38
CA ALA A 99 2.75 -8.62 12.98
C ALA A 99 2.13 -9.92 12.43
N SER A 100 1.13 -9.79 11.58
CA SER A 100 0.56 -10.91 10.82
C SER A 100 0.26 -10.47 9.40
N ILE A 101 0.26 -11.41 8.46
CA ILE A 101 -0.11 -11.13 7.07
C ILE A 101 -1.63 -11.12 6.95
N TRP A 102 -2.13 -10.12 6.24
CA TRP A 102 -3.53 -9.96 5.90
C TRP A 102 -3.66 -9.73 4.40
N GLN A 103 -4.87 -9.91 3.89
CA GLN A 103 -5.22 -9.55 2.53
C GLN A 103 -6.62 -8.96 2.49
N VAL A 104 -6.86 -8.11 1.51
CA VAL A 104 -8.15 -7.49 1.23
C VAL A 104 -8.37 -7.39 -0.26
N ASP A 105 -9.61 -7.47 -0.71
CA ASP A 105 -9.93 -7.20 -2.10
C ASP A 105 -10.00 -5.69 -2.39
N LEU A 106 -10.04 -5.36 -3.68
CA LEU A 106 -10.10 -3.97 -4.09
C LEU A 106 -11.36 -3.22 -3.64
N THR A 107 -12.43 -3.89 -3.24
CA THR A 107 -13.62 -3.21 -2.70
C THR A 107 -13.45 -2.83 -1.23
N GLY A 108 -12.32 -3.17 -0.60
CA GLY A 108 -12.13 -3.06 0.84
C GLY A 108 -12.90 -4.13 1.62
N ARG A 109 -13.30 -5.21 0.94
CA ARG A 109 -14.04 -6.32 1.53
C ARG A 109 -13.20 -7.59 1.51
N ASN A 110 -13.78 -8.67 2.04
CA ASN A 110 -13.13 -9.98 2.14
C ASN A 110 -11.76 -9.91 2.82
N GLU A 111 -11.64 -9.00 3.79
CA GLU A 111 -10.45 -8.83 4.58
C GLU A 111 -10.24 -10.06 5.46
N ARG A 112 -9.06 -10.68 5.37
CA ARG A 112 -8.76 -11.89 6.15
C ARG A 112 -7.27 -12.03 6.45
N ARG A 113 -6.97 -12.59 7.62
CA ARG A 113 -5.63 -13.00 8.02
C ARG A 113 -5.18 -14.23 7.22
N LEU A 114 -3.92 -14.24 6.82
CA LEU A 114 -3.24 -15.41 6.28
C LEU A 114 -2.50 -16.14 7.42
N PRO A 115 -2.72 -17.45 7.59
CA PRO A 115 -2.05 -18.20 8.65
C PRO A 115 -0.55 -18.34 8.34
N THR A 116 0.27 -17.95 9.30
CA THR A 116 1.73 -18.13 9.30
C THR A 116 2.13 -18.87 10.58
N PRO A 117 3.21 -19.69 10.55
CA PRO A 117 3.64 -20.43 11.74
C PRO A 117 4.05 -19.53 12.92
N VAL A 118 4.51 -18.31 12.62
CA VAL A 118 4.95 -17.28 13.57
C VAL A 118 4.47 -15.90 13.11
N GLY A 119 4.79 -14.85 13.86
CA GLY A 119 4.59 -13.46 13.40
C GLY A 119 5.29 -13.22 12.06
N ALA A 120 4.67 -12.40 11.20
CA ALA A 120 5.14 -12.16 9.84
C ALA A 120 4.80 -10.75 9.37
N SER A 121 5.72 -10.15 8.62
CA SER A 121 5.61 -8.83 8.00
C SER A 121 6.09 -8.88 6.55
N ASP A 122 5.99 -7.75 5.84
CA ASP A 122 6.58 -7.52 4.51
C ASP A 122 6.23 -8.60 3.47
N PRO A 123 4.94 -8.89 3.24
CA PRO A 123 4.53 -9.95 2.32
C PRO A 123 4.92 -9.60 0.89
N ALA A 124 5.32 -10.60 0.10
CA ALA A 124 5.54 -10.45 -1.34
C ALA A 124 4.85 -11.58 -2.11
N TRP A 125 4.33 -11.27 -3.28
CA TRP A 125 3.78 -12.27 -4.18
C TRP A 125 4.89 -12.90 -5.03
N GLY A 126 4.89 -14.23 -5.09
CA GLY A 126 5.72 -14.96 -6.04
C GLY A 126 5.26 -14.73 -7.49
N PRO A 127 6.12 -15.04 -8.47
CA PRO A 127 5.75 -14.97 -9.88
C PRO A 127 4.58 -15.91 -10.19
N VAL A 128 3.85 -15.58 -11.25
CA VAL A 128 2.83 -16.49 -11.79
C VAL A 128 3.54 -17.77 -12.23
N ARG A 129 3.10 -18.92 -11.71
CA ARG A 129 3.61 -20.22 -12.16
C ARG A 129 3.04 -20.52 -13.55
N PRO A 130 3.86 -21.07 -14.49
CA PRO A 130 3.41 -21.41 -15.83
C PRO A 130 2.33 -22.49 -15.85
#